data_AF-A0A1G9JFA2-F1
#
_entry.id   AF-A0A1G9JFA2-F1
#
_cell.length_a   1.000
_cell.length_b   1.000
_cell.length_c   1.000
_cell.angle_alpha   90.00
_cell.angle_beta   90.00
_cell.angle_gamma   90.00
#
_symmetry.space_group_name_H-M   'P 1'
#
loop_
_entity.id
_entity.type
_entity.pdbx_description
1 polymer ?
#
loop_
_entity_poly.entity_id
_entity_poly.type
_entity_poly.pdbx_seq_one_letter_code
_entity_poly.pdbx_strand_id
1 'polypeptide(L)'
;MNYLQELDEKEIKYICSVIPHQEIIFYFKNFPKEFSKIRPGFRPTSISQEYGSRILFDYRRKNFIASFIVKHIDLWMEQIGEEIDARIEKDMDFESACIEVLPYSYFSDNVALYFKIKGEKKSEDYISVMSAAVRAFKHSNALEATKEQMKQEFEIEKGKLLQETEKKQVMIDELKKSVKDRDAKSRKIQAQLKEKDSTIEKLESELEKKEEERLQIEDARKAAIKLHKADTKKLGILEQQIKSLRSEKENEWKRKTSEKRQRELRASQRQERPLRPESMDEFEEYFEYNLNSIGFKPEANLKRAFLCYCENILFDGTPILMKQSAAKNLSACLLNTIQGKRMVSTLLYTTGITTERISDFLIQSKDRVVCLDGFVGNFNEIELLALLSEFRDKIIFVTYIYDGTLQYMPTSVMANFNYISLDRIESFSKIMDLSEDPSILKEVMYKVSEESFSNNRYKRICREIVTECGLSIRDCGRYMLCICDDNTLSAVLMFTILPYVRDITLNNPYGMSSRLRKYAGESGRCQNKDILMEWFG
;
A
#
# COMPACT_ATOMS: atom_id res chain seq x y z
N MET A 1 116.50 -41.38 35.34
CA MET A 1 117.30 -42.59 35.04
C MET A 1 117.66 -42.64 33.55
N ASN A 2 118.59 -43.50 33.11
CA ASN A 2 118.87 -43.66 31.67
C ASN A 2 118.01 -44.79 31.07
N TYR A 3 116.69 -44.59 31.00
CA TYR A 3 115.72 -45.61 30.55
C TYR A 3 116.06 -46.22 29.18
N LEU A 4 116.66 -45.41 28.29
CA LEU A 4 116.99 -45.83 26.93
C LEU A 4 118.11 -46.89 26.85
N GLN A 5 118.83 -47.16 27.94
CA GLN A 5 119.79 -48.27 28.04
C GLN A 5 119.18 -49.56 28.59
N GLU A 6 118.07 -49.45 29.34
CA GLU A 6 117.44 -50.58 30.06
C GLU A 6 116.23 -51.15 29.30
N LEU A 7 115.62 -50.36 28.43
CA LEU A 7 114.48 -50.74 27.62
C LEU A 7 114.90 -51.39 26.29
N ASP A 8 114.11 -52.37 25.85
CA ASP A 8 114.32 -53.01 24.54
C ASP A 8 113.78 -52.16 23.38
N GLU A 9 114.10 -52.56 22.14
CA GLU A 9 113.68 -51.79 20.97
C GLU A 9 112.15 -51.73 20.78
N LYS A 10 111.41 -52.77 21.19
CA LYS A 10 109.94 -52.79 21.07
C LYS A 10 109.31 -51.83 22.07
N GLU A 11 109.85 -51.79 23.29
CA GLU A 11 109.40 -50.90 24.36
C GLU A 11 109.68 -49.44 24.03
N ILE A 12 110.88 -49.12 23.55
CA ILE A 12 111.20 -47.74 23.13
C ILE A 12 110.32 -47.33 21.94
N LYS A 13 110.04 -48.24 21.01
CA LYS A 13 109.14 -47.99 19.89
C LYS A 13 107.71 -47.69 20.36
N TYR A 14 107.20 -48.43 21.35
CA TYR A 14 105.90 -48.16 21.96
C TYR A 14 105.86 -46.76 22.58
N ILE A 15 106.86 -46.41 23.42
CA ILE A 15 106.94 -45.08 24.05
C ILE A 15 106.89 -43.98 22.99
N CYS A 16 107.72 -44.09 21.95
CA CYS A 16 107.73 -43.10 20.86
C CYS A 16 106.38 -43.00 20.13
N SER A 17 105.61 -44.09 20.06
CA SER A 17 104.30 -44.12 19.40
C SER A 17 103.18 -43.48 20.22
N VAL A 18 103.26 -43.54 21.56
CA VAL A 18 102.23 -43.00 22.44
C VAL A 18 102.47 -41.55 22.85
N ILE A 19 103.65 -40.96 22.57
CA ILE A 19 103.88 -39.51 22.74
C ILE A 19 102.90 -38.73 21.85
N PRO A 20 102.07 -37.84 22.41
CA PRO A 20 101.13 -37.03 21.64
C PRO A 20 101.80 -36.23 20.53
N HIS A 21 101.15 -36.24 19.36
CA HIS A 21 101.66 -35.54 18.18
C HIS A 21 102.02 -34.08 18.43
N GLN A 22 101.13 -33.39 19.15
CA GLN A 22 101.27 -31.96 19.42
C GLN A 22 102.55 -31.67 20.22
N GLU A 23 102.93 -32.56 21.15
CA GLU A 23 104.13 -32.41 21.97
C GLU A 23 105.42 -32.59 21.15
N ILE A 24 105.44 -33.58 20.25
CA ILE A 24 106.56 -33.82 19.32
C ILE A 24 106.79 -32.56 18.46
N ILE A 25 105.73 -32.02 17.88
CA ILE A 25 105.80 -30.83 17.02
C ILE A 25 106.24 -29.61 17.82
N PHE A 26 105.69 -29.43 19.02
CA PHE A 26 106.06 -28.32 19.91
C PHE A 26 107.54 -28.36 20.27
N TYR A 27 108.06 -29.54 20.63
CA TYR A 27 109.46 -29.70 20.97
C TYR A 27 110.39 -29.37 19.79
N PHE A 28 110.12 -29.91 18.60
CA PHE A 28 110.93 -29.62 17.41
C PHE A 28 110.88 -28.15 16.97
N LYS A 29 109.75 -27.45 17.20
CA LYS A 29 109.65 -26.01 16.97
C LYS A 29 110.56 -25.21 17.90
N ASN A 30 110.65 -25.59 19.17
CA ASN A 30 111.44 -24.86 20.17
C ASN A 30 112.96 -25.08 19.99
N PHE A 31 113.37 -26.14 19.29
CA PHE A 31 114.77 -26.46 19.03
C PHE A 31 115.07 -26.63 17.52
N PRO A 32 114.88 -25.57 16.69
CA PRO A 32 114.93 -25.69 15.24
C PRO A 32 116.33 -26.02 14.71
N LYS A 33 117.39 -25.58 15.42
CA LYS A 33 118.79 -25.88 15.07
C LYS A 33 119.11 -27.37 15.23
N GLU A 34 118.66 -27.99 16.32
CA GLU A 34 118.87 -29.42 16.56
C GLU A 34 117.99 -30.28 15.64
N PHE A 35 116.75 -29.85 15.41
CA PHE A 35 115.86 -30.50 14.45
C PHE A 35 116.42 -30.49 13.01
N SER A 36 116.97 -29.36 12.55
CA SER A 36 117.56 -29.24 11.20
C SER A 36 118.76 -30.16 10.98
N LYS A 37 119.51 -30.53 12.05
CA LYS A 37 120.60 -31.52 11.98
C LYS A 37 120.09 -32.96 11.83
N ILE A 38 118.82 -33.22 12.15
CA ILE A 38 118.17 -34.52 12.00
C ILE A 38 117.45 -34.59 10.65
N ARG A 39 116.71 -33.53 10.31
CA ARG A 39 115.88 -33.47 9.11
C ARG A 39 116.06 -32.13 8.37
N PRO A 40 117.15 -31.95 7.61
CA PRO A 40 117.39 -30.70 6.88
C PRO A 40 116.33 -30.47 5.81
N GLY A 41 115.86 -29.23 5.67
CA GLY A 41 114.90 -28.80 4.65
C GLY A 41 113.41 -29.03 4.98
N PHE A 42 113.09 -29.68 6.11
CA PHE A 42 111.70 -29.88 6.55
C PHE A 42 111.32 -28.91 7.67
N ARG A 43 110.04 -28.55 7.76
CA ARG A 43 109.51 -27.78 8.89
C ARG A 43 108.98 -28.74 9.96
N PRO A 44 109.16 -28.45 11.26
CA PRO A 44 108.56 -29.26 12.32
C PRO A 44 107.08 -29.54 12.11
N THR A 45 106.28 -28.54 11.70
CA THR A 45 104.82 -28.66 11.48
C THR A 45 104.39 -29.58 10.35
N SER A 46 105.29 -29.96 9.42
CA SER A 46 104.93 -30.82 8.29
C SER A 46 105.14 -32.31 8.58
N ILE A 47 105.51 -32.66 9.82
CA ILE A 47 105.71 -34.05 10.24
C ILE A 47 104.35 -34.62 10.65
N SER A 48 103.99 -35.80 10.17
CA SER A 48 102.81 -36.54 10.64
C SER A 48 103.10 -37.27 11.96
N GLN A 49 102.08 -37.76 12.67
CA GLN A 49 102.28 -38.50 13.92
C GLN A 49 103.17 -39.72 13.75
N GLU A 50 102.85 -40.57 12.78
CA GLU A 50 103.61 -41.78 12.47
C GLU A 50 105.08 -41.46 12.17
N TYR A 51 105.32 -40.39 11.42
CA TYR A 51 106.67 -39.98 11.06
C TYR A 51 107.41 -39.33 12.23
N GLY A 52 106.70 -38.58 13.09
CA GLY A 52 107.23 -38.01 14.33
C GLY A 52 107.70 -39.09 15.28
N SER A 53 106.85 -40.08 15.57
CA SER A 53 107.20 -41.25 16.37
C SER A 53 108.40 -42.01 15.79
N ARG A 54 108.48 -42.14 14.46
CA ARG A 54 109.63 -42.75 13.80
C ARG A 54 110.92 -41.95 13.95
N ILE A 55 110.88 -40.62 13.84
CA ILE A 55 112.05 -39.75 14.08
C ILE A 55 112.55 -39.93 15.51
N LEU A 56 111.66 -39.94 16.50
CA LEU A 56 112.03 -40.16 17.90
C LEU A 56 112.74 -41.50 18.08
N PHE A 57 112.19 -42.56 17.49
CA PHE A 57 112.78 -43.90 17.56
C PHE A 57 114.15 -43.99 16.84
N ASP A 58 114.23 -43.54 15.59
CA ASP A 58 115.43 -43.68 14.75
C ASP A 58 116.62 -42.86 15.30
N TYR A 59 116.34 -41.67 15.86
CA TYR A 59 117.36 -40.76 16.39
C TYR A 59 117.48 -40.77 17.93
N ARG A 60 116.92 -41.78 18.60
CA ARG A 60 116.91 -41.93 20.08
C ARG A 60 118.28 -41.84 20.75
N ARG A 61 119.36 -42.18 20.05
CA ARG A 61 120.74 -42.11 20.56
C ARG A 61 121.34 -40.69 20.53
N LYS A 62 120.70 -39.73 19.85
CA LYS A 62 121.13 -38.33 19.90
C LYS A 62 120.64 -37.69 21.20
N ASN A 63 121.52 -37.05 21.95
CA ASN A 63 121.21 -36.43 23.26
C ASN A 63 119.95 -35.55 23.23
N PHE A 64 119.74 -34.79 22.16
CA PHE A 64 118.53 -34.00 21.92
C PHE A 64 117.25 -34.84 22.05
N ILE A 65 117.14 -35.93 21.28
CA ILE A 65 115.98 -36.81 21.27
C ILE A 65 115.92 -37.68 22.53
N ALA A 66 117.06 -38.17 23.00
CA ALA A 66 117.14 -38.96 24.23
C ALA A 66 116.57 -38.18 25.42
N SER A 67 116.98 -36.92 25.58
CA SER A 67 116.51 -36.06 26.66
C SER A 67 115.00 -35.78 26.60
N PHE A 68 114.44 -35.69 25.39
CA PHE A 68 113.01 -35.50 25.19
C PHE A 68 112.21 -36.72 25.62
N ILE A 69 112.60 -37.90 25.13
CA ILE A 69 111.92 -39.16 25.46
C ILE A 69 111.98 -39.42 26.97
N VAL A 70 113.15 -39.25 27.59
CA VAL A 70 113.32 -39.45 29.04
C VAL A 70 112.45 -38.49 29.84
N LYS A 71 112.37 -37.21 29.46
CA LYS A 71 111.51 -36.23 30.14
C LYS A 71 110.02 -36.57 30.06
N HIS A 72 109.56 -37.09 28.91
CA HIS A 72 108.17 -37.53 28.79
C HIS A 72 107.88 -38.75 29.64
N ILE A 73 108.80 -39.72 29.69
CA ILE A 73 108.68 -40.87 30.59
C ILE A 73 108.59 -40.40 32.04
N ASP A 74 109.51 -39.54 32.48
CA ASP A 74 109.52 -39.01 33.85
C ASP A 74 108.19 -38.29 34.19
N LEU A 75 107.71 -37.42 33.29
CA LEU A 75 106.45 -36.71 33.47
C LEU A 75 105.25 -37.65 33.56
N TRP A 76 105.18 -38.66 32.69
CA TRP A 76 104.08 -39.63 32.74
C TRP A 76 104.10 -40.46 34.02
N MET A 77 105.29 -40.87 34.47
CA MET A 77 105.43 -41.62 35.72
C MET A 77 105.05 -40.79 36.93
N GLU A 78 105.40 -39.51 36.95
CA GLU A 78 104.98 -38.55 37.98
C GLU A 78 103.46 -38.40 38.00
N GLN A 79 102.83 -38.07 36.86
CA GLN A 79 101.38 -37.88 36.76
C GLN A 79 100.58 -39.14 37.12
N ILE A 80 101.02 -40.30 36.66
CA ILE A 80 100.37 -41.57 37.00
C ILE A 80 100.57 -41.89 38.48
N GLY A 81 101.75 -41.60 39.04
CA GLY A 81 102.04 -41.76 40.45
C GLY A 81 101.12 -40.91 41.32
N GLU A 82 101.04 -39.60 41.05
CA GLU A 82 100.18 -38.66 41.76
C GLU A 82 98.71 -39.10 41.76
N GLU A 83 98.18 -39.54 40.60
CA GLU A 83 96.78 -39.98 40.52
C GLU A 83 96.56 -41.31 41.26
N ILE A 84 97.51 -42.25 41.19
CA ILE A 84 97.45 -43.50 41.98
C ILE A 84 97.51 -43.20 43.49
N ASP A 85 98.39 -42.31 43.92
CA ASP A 85 98.53 -41.93 45.32
C ASP A 85 97.24 -41.23 45.82
N ALA A 86 96.65 -40.34 45.02
CA ALA A 86 95.36 -39.69 45.34
C ALA A 86 94.18 -40.69 45.44
N ARG A 87 94.28 -41.83 44.77
CA ARG A 87 93.34 -42.95 44.89
C ARG A 87 93.59 -43.80 46.13
N ILE A 88 94.85 -44.03 46.47
CA ILE A 88 95.23 -44.75 47.70
C ILE A 88 94.86 -43.94 48.95
N GLU A 89 95.02 -42.62 48.93
CA GLU A 89 94.55 -41.72 50.00
C GLU A 89 93.03 -41.82 50.24
N LYS A 90 92.26 -42.35 49.27
CA LYS A 90 90.82 -42.61 49.38
C LYS A 90 90.51 -44.07 49.73
N ASP A 91 91.39 -44.71 50.49
CA ASP A 91 91.27 -46.09 50.97
C ASP A 91 91.20 -47.17 49.86
N MET A 92 91.68 -46.89 48.65
CA MET A 92 91.82 -47.93 47.61
C MET A 92 93.16 -48.64 47.71
N ASP A 93 93.15 -49.96 47.49
CA ASP A 93 94.39 -50.71 47.34
C ASP A 93 95.11 -50.34 46.03
N PHE A 94 96.42 -50.59 46.01
CA PHE A 94 97.28 -50.20 44.89
C PHE A 94 96.85 -50.85 43.57
N GLU A 95 96.44 -52.11 43.58
CA GLU A 95 95.96 -52.83 42.40
C GLU A 95 94.69 -52.20 41.84
N SER A 96 93.70 -51.88 42.69
CA SER A 96 92.47 -51.19 42.29
C SER A 96 92.76 -49.79 41.74
N ALA A 97 93.64 -49.01 42.39
CA ALA A 97 94.06 -47.71 41.90
C ALA A 97 94.74 -47.81 40.52
N CYS A 98 95.59 -48.81 40.29
CA CYS A 98 96.17 -49.07 38.97
C CYS A 98 95.10 -49.39 37.91
N ILE A 99 94.10 -50.21 38.25
CA ILE A 99 93.02 -50.59 37.33
C ILE A 99 92.19 -49.38 36.91
N GLU A 100 92.01 -48.39 37.79
CA GLU A 100 91.26 -47.17 37.47
C GLU A 100 92.07 -46.13 36.70
N VAL A 101 93.37 -46.00 36.99
CA VAL A 101 94.23 -44.93 36.46
C VAL A 101 94.90 -45.32 35.13
N LEU A 102 95.49 -46.52 35.07
CA LEU A 102 96.23 -46.95 33.89
C LEU A 102 95.42 -46.98 32.57
N PRO A 103 94.10 -47.30 32.54
CA PRO A 103 93.30 -47.26 31.32
C PRO A 103 93.33 -45.93 30.57
N TYR A 104 93.55 -44.84 31.30
CA TYR A 104 93.58 -43.46 30.79
C TYR A 104 94.99 -42.91 30.64
N SER A 105 96.00 -43.73 30.93
CA SER A 105 97.40 -43.36 30.80
C SER A 105 97.99 -43.77 29.44
N TYR A 106 99.19 -43.25 29.15
CA TYR A 106 99.99 -43.63 27.98
C TYR A 106 100.47 -45.08 28.00
N PHE A 107 100.28 -45.82 29.09
CA PHE A 107 100.59 -47.25 29.22
C PHE A 107 99.36 -48.15 29.16
N SER A 108 98.17 -47.63 28.82
CA SER A 108 96.91 -48.40 28.82
C SER A 108 96.96 -49.67 27.97
N ASP A 109 97.73 -49.67 26.88
CA ASP A 109 97.91 -50.82 25.99
C ASP A 109 99.19 -51.62 26.27
N ASN A 110 100.01 -51.18 27.23
CA ASN A 110 101.25 -51.85 27.64
C ASN A 110 101.56 -51.62 29.13
N VAL A 111 100.73 -52.20 29.99
CA VAL A 111 100.86 -52.11 31.46
C VAL A 111 102.17 -52.74 31.96
N ALA A 112 102.67 -53.76 31.28
CA ALA A 112 103.97 -54.37 31.57
C ALA A 112 105.11 -53.35 31.61
N LEU A 113 105.10 -52.44 30.63
CA LEU A 113 106.12 -51.40 30.50
C LEU A 113 106.07 -50.37 31.64
N TYR A 114 104.88 -50.04 32.15
CA TYR A 114 104.74 -49.15 33.30
C TYR A 114 105.48 -49.70 34.53
N PHE A 115 105.24 -50.95 34.91
CA PHE A 115 105.91 -51.57 36.05
C PHE A 115 107.43 -51.70 35.84
N LYS A 116 107.85 -51.98 34.60
CA LYS A 116 109.26 -52.05 34.24
C LYS A 116 109.96 -50.70 34.44
N ILE A 117 109.37 -49.60 33.98
CA ILE A 117 109.91 -48.25 34.14
C ILE A 117 109.91 -47.82 35.62
N LYS A 118 108.89 -48.22 36.38
CA LYS A 118 108.84 -48.01 37.84
C LYS A 118 109.96 -48.74 38.60
N GLY A 119 110.65 -49.69 37.96
CA GLY A 119 111.67 -50.53 38.58
C GLY A 119 111.10 -51.69 39.39
N GLU A 120 109.80 -51.97 39.28
CA GLU A 120 109.14 -53.05 40.01
C GLU A 120 109.10 -54.34 39.17
N LYS A 121 109.82 -55.37 39.61
CA LYS A 121 109.73 -56.71 38.99
C LYS A 121 108.46 -57.42 39.48
N LYS A 122 107.49 -57.59 38.59
CA LYS A 122 106.26 -58.37 38.82
C LYS A 122 106.30 -59.69 38.04
N SER A 123 105.53 -60.69 38.46
CA SER A 123 105.40 -61.96 37.72
C SER A 123 104.62 -61.75 36.41
N GLU A 124 104.85 -62.63 35.44
CA GLU A 124 104.14 -62.62 34.16
C GLU A 124 102.62 -62.78 34.35
N ASP A 125 102.20 -63.66 35.26
CA ASP A 125 100.78 -63.85 35.63
C ASP A 125 100.16 -62.56 36.18
N TYR A 126 100.87 -61.84 37.07
CA TYR A 126 100.38 -60.59 37.62
C TYR A 126 100.19 -59.52 36.53
N ILE A 127 101.18 -59.37 35.65
CA ILE A 127 101.10 -58.42 34.53
C ILE A 127 99.95 -58.79 33.58
N SER A 128 99.76 -60.07 33.30
CA SER A 128 98.69 -60.56 32.44
C SER A 128 97.31 -60.23 33.00
N VAL A 129 97.08 -60.54 34.29
CA VAL A 129 95.81 -60.24 34.99
C VAL A 129 95.57 -58.74 35.06
N MET A 130 96.58 -57.96 35.46
CA MET A 130 96.46 -56.51 35.56
C MET A 130 96.15 -55.86 34.20
N SER A 131 96.83 -56.31 33.13
CA SER A 131 96.57 -55.84 31.76
C SER A 131 95.17 -56.21 31.27
N ALA A 132 94.63 -57.35 31.68
CA ALA A 132 93.27 -57.74 31.37
C ALA A 132 92.25 -56.89 32.15
N ALA A 133 92.50 -56.65 33.44
CA ALA A 133 91.63 -55.84 34.30
C ALA A 133 91.54 -54.38 33.84
N VAL A 134 92.69 -53.75 33.53
CA VAL A 134 92.77 -52.39 32.95
C VAL A 134 91.96 -52.30 31.65
N ARG A 135 92.08 -53.29 30.75
CA ARG A 135 91.31 -53.33 29.50
C ARG A 135 89.82 -53.53 29.75
N ALA A 136 89.44 -54.43 30.65
CA ALA A 136 88.04 -54.68 30.99
C ALA A 136 87.37 -53.42 31.58
N PHE A 137 88.08 -52.71 32.45
CA PHE A 137 87.60 -51.45 33.03
C PHE A 137 87.39 -50.37 31.96
N LYS A 138 88.37 -50.19 31.05
CA LYS A 138 88.26 -49.28 29.89
C LYS A 138 87.00 -49.55 29.06
N HIS A 139 86.70 -50.82 28.79
CA HIS A 139 85.53 -51.23 28.02
C HIS A 139 84.22 -51.04 28.78
N SER A 140 84.18 -51.34 30.08
CA SER A 140 82.97 -51.19 30.91
C SER A 140 82.52 -49.73 31.00
N ASN A 141 83.45 -48.80 31.28
CA ASN A 141 83.13 -47.37 31.37
C ASN A 141 82.65 -46.78 30.04
N ALA A 142 83.22 -47.22 28.91
CA ALA A 142 82.75 -46.79 27.59
C ALA A 142 81.30 -47.25 27.31
N LEU A 143 80.92 -48.44 27.81
CA LEU A 143 79.57 -48.98 27.66
C LEU A 143 78.55 -48.25 28.55
N GLU A 144 78.94 -47.84 29.76
CA GLU A 144 78.06 -47.05 30.63
C GLU A 144 77.80 -45.65 30.08
N ALA A 145 78.84 -44.97 29.57
CA ALA A 145 78.69 -43.67 28.94
C ALA A 145 77.72 -43.69 27.74
N THR A 146 77.76 -44.76 26.92
CA THR A 146 76.84 -44.94 25.79
C THR A 146 75.41 -45.23 26.24
N LYS A 147 75.21 -46.04 27.29
CA LYS A 147 73.87 -46.27 27.86
C LYS A 147 73.24 -44.98 28.39
N GLU A 148 74.02 -44.11 29.03
CA GLU A 148 73.49 -42.86 29.58
C GLU A 148 73.12 -41.86 28.47
N GLN A 149 73.91 -41.78 27.40
CA GLN A 149 73.54 -41.02 26.20
C GLN A 149 72.23 -41.52 25.58
N MET A 150 72.07 -42.84 25.41
CA MET A 150 70.84 -43.41 24.87
C MET A 150 69.61 -43.11 25.74
N LYS A 151 69.74 -43.12 27.07
CA LYS A 151 68.64 -42.75 27.98
C LYS A 151 68.24 -41.28 27.81
N GLN A 152 69.20 -40.38 27.69
CA GLN A 152 68.92 -38.96 27.50
C GLN A 152 68.22 -38.71 26.16
N GLU A 153 68.67 -39.34 25.08
CA GLU A 153 68.00 -39.27 23.78
C GLU A 153 66.56 -39.80 23.85
N PHE A 154 66.34 -40.93 24.52
CA PHE A 154 65.01 -41.52 24.70
C PHE A 154 64.05 -40.59 25.46
N GLU A 155 64.50 -39.96 26.56
CA GLU A 155 63.64 -39.03 27.32
C GLU A 155 63.33 -37.74 26.54
N ILE A 156 64.27 -37.24 25.73
CA ILE A 156 64.01 -36.12 24.81
C ILE A 156 62.95 -36.49 23.78
N GLU A 157 63.04 -37.68 23.18
CA GLU A 157 62.10 -38.13 22.15
C GLU A 157 60.70 -38.42 22.72
N LYS A 158 60.64 -39.06 23.89
CA LYS A 158 59.41 -39.25 24.66
C LYS A 158 58.73 -37.91 24.99
N GLY A 159 59.50 -36.89 25.41
CA GLY A 159 58.98 -35.55 25.65
C GLY A 159 58.37 -34.91 24.40
N LYS A 160 59.02 -35.04 23.24
CA LYS A 160 58.49 -34.56 21.95
C LYS A 160 57.18 -35.25 21.57
N LEU A 161 57.11 -36.57 21.71
CA LEU A 161 55.90 -37.36 21.40
C LEU A 161 54.73 -37.01 22.32
N LEU A 162 54.98 -36.77 23.61
CA LEU A 162 53.94 -36.34 24.56
C LEU A 162 53.36 -34.97 24.15
N GLN A 163 54.21 -34.00 23.86
CA GLN A 163 53.75 -32.69 23.38
C GLN A 163 52.95 -32.78 22.07
N GLU A 164 53.36 -33.64 21.15
CA GLU A 164 52.62 -33.83 19.89
C GLU A 164 51.25 -34.48 20.13
N THR A 165 51.18 -35.41 21.07
CA THR A 165 49.94 -36.08 21.48
C THR A 165 48.97 -35.09 22.13
N GLU A 166 49.45 -34.23 23.03
CA GLU A 166 48.64 -33.17 23.64
C GLU A 166 48.10 -32.19 22.60
N LYS A 167 48.95 -31.75 21.65
CA LYS A 167 48.52 -30.87 20.54
C LYS A 167 47.43 -31.52 19.69
N LYS A 168 47.61 -32.80 19.33
CA LYS A 168 46.59 -33.58 18.58
C LYS A 168 45.30 -33.72 19.38
N GLN A 169 45.39 -33.90 20.70
CA GLN A 169 44.21 -34.02 21.56
C GLN A 169 43.39 -32.72 21.61
N VAL A 170 44.05 -31.56 21.77
CA VAL A 170 43.38 -30.25 21.71
C VAL A 170 42.67 -30.06 20.36
N MET A 171 43.35 -30.40 19.26
CA MET A 171 42.78 -30.29 17.92
C MET A 171 41.55 -31.21 17.73
N ILE A 172 41.58 -32.42 18.28
CA ILE A 172 40.43 -33.34 18.28
C ILE A 172 39.24 -32.73 19.01
N ASP A 173 39.46 -32.10 20.16
CA ASP A 173 38.36 -31.53 20.96
C ASP A 173 37.76 -30.28 20.32
N GLU A 174 38.58 -29.46 19.66
CA GLU A 174 38.11 -28.34 18.81
C GLU A 174 37.27 -28.85 17.62
N LEU A 175 37.73 -29.88 16.92
CA LEU A 175 36.99 -30.49 15.83
C LEU A 175 35.66 -31.09 16.30
N LYS A 176 35.64 -31.79 17.44
CA LYS A 176 34.40 -32.31 18.04
C LYS A 176 33.39 -31.20 18.35
N LYS A 177 33.85 -30.06 18.87
CA LYS A 177 32.99 -28.89 19.12
C LYS A 177 32.42 -28.35 17.80
N SER A 178 33.27 -28.20 16.78
CA SER A 178 32.85 -27.75 15.45
C SER A 178 31.81 -28.68 14.80
N VAL A 179 31.98 -30.00 14.93
CA VAL A 179 31.02 -31.00 14.45
C VAL A 179 29.68 -30.84 15.16
N LYS A 180 29.66 -30.73 16.49
CA LYS A 180 28.41 -30.51 17.26
C LYS A 180 27.68 -29.24 16.82
N ASP A 181 28.41 -28.15 16.61
CA ASP A 181 27.83 -26.87 16.17
C ASP A 181 27.23 -26.98 14.75
N ARG A 182 27.92 -27.69 13.85
CA ARG A 182 27.42 -27.95 12.49
C ARG A 182 26.19 -28.86 12.50
N ASP A 183 26.17 -29.90 13.33
CA ASP A 183 25.01 -30.79 13.49
C ASP A 183 23.79 -30.04 14.01
N ALA A 184 23.97 -29.15 15.00
CA ALA A 184 22.90 -28.31 15.52
C ALA A 184 22.33 -27.38 14.44
N LYS A 185 23.20 -26.75 13.63
CA LYS A 185 22.77 -25.92 12.49
C LYS A 185 22.03 -26.75 11.43
N SER A 186 22.53 -27.94 11.10
CA SER A 186 21.89 -28.83 10.13
C SER A 186 20.48 -29.23 10.56
N ARG A 187 20.28 -29.61 11.84
CA ARG A 187 18.94 -29.90 12.37
C ARG A 187 17.99 -28.71 12.28
N LYS A 188 18.48 -27.49 12.54
CA LYS A 188 17.67 -26.27 12.44
C LYS A 188 17.21 -26.01 10.99
N ILE A 189 18.13 -26.16 10.03
CA ILE A 189 17.81 -26.02 8.60
C ILE A 189 16.80 -27.10 8.18
N GLN A 190 16.99 -28.34 8.64
CA GLN A 190 16.08 -29.46 8.33
C GLN A 190 14.66 -29.24 8.90
N ALA A 191 14.54 -28.65 10.08
CA ALA A 191 13.25 -28.27 10.65
C ALA A 191 12.56 -27.16 9.83
N GLN A 192 13.32 -26.14 9.41
CA GLN A 192 12.81 -25.07 8.56
C GLN A 192 12.37 -25.58 7.18
N LEU A 193 13.11 -26.53 6.58
CA LEU A 193 12.72 -27.17 5.33
C LEU A 193 11.37 -27.88 5.47
N LYS A 194 11.18 -28.70 6.52
CA LYS A 194 9.90 -29.37 6.77
C LYS A 194 8.73 -28.40 6.93
N GLU A 195 8.95 -27.27 7.61
CA GLU A 195 7.92 -26.24 7.75
C GLU A 195 7.56 -25.63 6.39
N LYS A 196 8.55 -25.33 5.56
CA LYS A 196 8.35 -24.82 4.20
C LYS A 196 7.65 -25.83 3.31
N ASP A 197 8.03 -27.11 3.35
CA ASP A 197 7.37 -28.18 2.60
C ASP A 197 5.88 -28.29 2.99
N SER A 198 5.56 -28.25 4.28
CA SER A 198 4.15 -28.25 4.74
C SER A 198 3.35 -27.02 4.29
N THR A 199 4.03 -25.91 4.04
CA THR A 199 3.40 -24.69 3.53
C THR A 199 3.15 -24.81 2.02
N ILE A 200 4.09 -25.40 1.29
CA ILE A 200 3.95 -25.68 -0.14
C ILE A 200 2.76 -26.62 -0.37
N GLU A 201 2.66 -27.72 0.37
CA GLU A 201 1.53 -28.67 0.25
C GLU A 201 0.17 -27.97 0.45
N LYS A 202 0.07 -27.05 1.41
CA LYS A 202 -1.17 -26.27 1.63
C LYS A 202 -1.48 -25.36 0.45
N LEU A 203 -0.48 -24.65 -0.06
CA LEU A 203 -0.64 -23.75 -1.21
C LEU A 203 -1.00 -24.51 -2.49
N GLU A 204 -0.41 -25.69 -2.71
CA GLU A 204 -0.74 -26.56 -3.84
C GLU A 204 -2.20 -27.04 -3.75
N SER A 205 -2.66 -27.46 -2.58
CA SER A 205 -4.08 -27.83 -2.39
C SER A 205 -5.03 -26.63 -2.59
N GLU A 206 -4.66 -25.44 -2.14
CA GLU A 206 -5.45 -24.22 -2.39
C GLU A 206 -5.47 -23.85 -3.88
N LEU A 207 -4.35 -24.01 -4.58
CA LEU A 207 -4.24 -23.77 -6.01
C LEU A 207 -5.14 -24.73 -6.78
N GLU A 208 -5.10 -26.03 -6.47
CA GLU A 208 -5.95 -27.05 -7.10
C GLU A 208 -7.44 -26.72 -6.94
N LYS A 209 -7.89 -26.35 -5.73
CA LYS A 209 -9.26 -25.89 -5.48
C LYS A 209 -9.62 -24.67 -6.34
N LYS A 210 -8.71 -23.70 -6.46
CA LYS A 210 -8.92 -22.51 -7.30
C LYS A 210 -8.98 -22.84 -8.79
N GLU A 211 -8.24 -23.84 -9.25
CA GLU A 211 -8.33 -24.33 -10.63
C GLU A 211 -9.66 -25.03 -10.92
N GLU A 212 -10.16 -25.83 -9.99
CA GLU A 212 -11.49 -26.45 -10.07
C GLU A 212 -12.60 -25.39 -10.14
N GLU A 213 -12.55 -24.38 -9.26
CA GLU A 213 -13.48 -23.23 -9.30
C GLU A 213 -13.43 -22.52 -10.66
N ARG A 214 -12.23 -22.31 -11.22
CA ARG A 214 -12.03 -21.68 -12.53
C ARG A 214 -12.69 -22.48 -13.66
N LEU A 215 -12.50 -23.81 -13.66
CA LEU A 215 -13.12 -24.71 -14.64
C LEU A 215 -14.64 -24.67 -14.55
N GLN A 216 -15.21 -24.72 -13.34
CA GLN A 216 -16.66 -24.60 -13.14
C GLN A 216 -17.22 -23.27 -13.67
N ILE A 217 -16.52 -22.16 -13.44
CA ILE A 217 -16.90 -20.85 -13.97
C ILE A 217 -16.83 -20.84 -15.50
N GLU A 218 -15.81 -21.45 -16.10
CA GLU A 218 -15.67 -21.53 -17.55
C GLU A 218 -16.81 -22.34 -18.20
N ASP A 219 -17.19 -23.47 -17.60
CA ASP A 219 -18.31 -24.28 -18.06
C ASP A 219 -19.65 -23.55 -17.91
N ALA A 220 -19.86 -22.84 -16.79
CA ALA A 220 -21.03 -21.98 -16.61
C ALA A 220 -21.10 -20.86 -17.66
N ARG A 221 -19.96 -20.24 -18.01
CA ARG A 221 -19.88 -19.24 -19.10
C ARG A 221 -20.23 -19.86 -20.46
N LYS A 222 -19.71 -21.05 -20.78
CA LYS A 222 -20.05 -21.76 -22.02
C LYS A 222 -21.54 -22.09 -22.10
N ALA A 223 -22.15 -22.49 -20.98
CA ALA A 223 -23.59 -22.73 -20.89
C ALA A 223 -24.40 -21.44 -21.10
N ALA A 224 -24.01 -20.34 -20.46
CA ALA A 224 -24.64 -19.03 -20.64
C ALA A 224 -24.56 -18.52 -22.09
N ILE A 225 -23.41 -18.70 -22.76
CA ILE A 225 -23.25 -18.35 -24.18
C ILE A 225 -24.16 -19.21 -25.07
N LYS A 226 -24.30 -20.51 -24.79
CA LYS A 226 -25.24 -21.38 -25.52
C LYS A 226 -26.69 -20.93 -25.32
N LEU A 227 -27.07 -20.58 -24.09
CA LEU A 227 -28.40 -20.06 -23.78
C LEU A 227 -28.65 -18.74 -24.51
N HIS A 228 -27.72 -17.79 -24.42
CA HIS A 228 -27.80 -16.51 -25.14
C HIS A 228 -27.93 -16.71 -26.66
N LYS A 229 -27.19 -17.67 -27.25
CA LYS A 229 -27.34 -18.01 -28.68
C LYS A 229 -28.71 -18.62 -29.01
N ALA A 230 -29.31 -19.38 -28.08
CA ALA A 230 -30.66 -19.90 -28.26
C ALA A 230 -31.71 -18.77 -28.14
N ASP A 231 -31.51 -17.86 -27.19
CA ASP A 231 -32.40 -16.71 -26.98
C ASP A 231 -32.30 -15.70 -28.13
N THR A 232 -31.11 -15.45 -28.70
CA THR A 232 -31.00 -14.62 -29.91
C THR A 232 -31.63 -15.27 -31.13
N LYS A 233 -31.56 -16.60 -31.27
CA LYS A 233 -32.31 -17.31 -32.31
C LYS A 233 -33.82 -17.19 -32.11
N LYS A 234 -34.30 -17.36 -30.87
CA LYS A 234 -35.72 -17.14 -30.53
C LYS A 234 -36.12 -15.69 -30.78
N LEU A 235 -35.27 -14.72 -30.45
CA LEU A 235 -35.48 -13.30 -30.73
C LEU A 235 -35.59 -13.06 -32.23
N GLY A 236 -34.73 -13.66 -33.05
CA GLY A 236 -34.82 -13.56 -34.51
C GLY A 236 -36.11 -14.18 -35.08
N ILE A 237 -36.58 -15.28 -34.51
CA ILE A 237 -37.89 -15.88 -34.87
C ILE A 237 -39.03 -14.94 -34.45
N LEU A 238 -38.98 -14.40 -33.23
CA LEU A 238 -39.94 -13.42 -32.72
C LEU A 238 -39.93 -12.14 -33.54
N GLU A 239 -38.78 -11.66 -34.00
CA GLU A 239 -38.64 -10.51 -34.88
C GLU A 239 -39.25 -10.78 -36.26
N GLN A 240 -39.07 -11.98 -36.81
CA GLN A 240 -39.74 -12.41 -38.04
C GLN A 240 -41.26 -12.53 -37.86
N GLN A 241 -41.73 -13.07 -36.74
CA GLN A 241 -43.15 -13.12 -36.37
C GLN A 241 -43.72 -11.72 -36.15
N ILE A 242 -42.99 -10.83 -35.48
CA ILE A 242 -43.34 -9.42 -35.34
C ILE A 242 -43.36 -8.75 -36.70
N LYS A 243 -42.48 -9.09 -37.63
CA LYS A 243 -42.47 -8.55 -38.99
C LYS A 243 -43.65 -9.05 -39.82
N SER A 244 -44.04 -10.32 -39.70
CA SER A 244 -45.23 -10.85 -40.37
C SER A 244 -46.51 -10.30 -39.76
N LEU A 245 -46.61 -10.24 -38.42
CA LEU A 245 -47.70 -9.60 -37.69
C LEU A 245 -47.75 -8.10 -37.97
N ARG A 246 -46.61 -7.44 -38.13
CA ARG A 246 -46.54 -6.04 -38.58
C ARG A 246 -47.03 -5.92 -40.01
N SER A 247 -46.75 -6.85 -40.92
CA SER A 247 -47.29 -6.81 -42.30
C SER A 247 -48.80 -7.04 -42.33
N GLU A 248 -49.32 -7.99 -41.54
CA GLU A 248 -50.76 -8.21 -41.37
C GLU A 248 -51.44 -7.01 -40.70
N LYS A 249 -50.87 -6.50 -39.60
CA LYS A 249 -51.28 -5.25 -38.95
C LYS A 249 -51.07 -4.06 -39.85
N GLU A 250 -50.13 -4.05 -40.80
CA GLU A 250 -49.86 -2.95 -41.72
C GLU A 250 -50.89 -2.94 -42.85
N ASN A 251 -51.43 -4.10 -43.23
CA ASN A 251 -52.57 -4.18 -44.14
C ASN A 251 -53.88 -3.83 -43.42
N GLU A 252 -54.01 -4.22 -42.15
CA GLU A 252 -55.10 -3.78 -41.26
C GLU A 252 -55.00 -2.27 -40.93
N TRP A 253 -53.77 -1.76 -40.75
CA TRP A 253 -53.40 -0.36 -40.57
C TRP A 253 -53.63 0.37 -41.89
N LYS A 254 -53.25 -0.11 -43.07
CA LYS A 254 -53.58 0.55 -44.34
C LYS A 254 -55.09 0.79 -44.51
N ARG A 255 -55.94 -0.11 -43.99
CA ARG A 255 -57.40 0.09 -43.88
C ARG A 255 -57.82 1.07 -42.75
N LYS A 256 -57.20 1.01 -41.57
CA LYS A 256 -57.48 1.92 -40.43
C LYS A 256 -56.75 3.28 -40.48
N THR A 257 -55.75 3.43 -41.35
CA THR A 257 -54.81 4.54 -41.49
C THR A 257 -55.18 5.41 -42.67
N SER A 258 -55.90 4.91 -43.67
CA SER A 258 -56.72 5.80 -44.49
C SER A 258 -57.71 6.61 -43.64
N GLU A 259 -58.20 6.04 -42.52
CA GLU A 259 -59.07 6.73 -41.55
C GLU A 259 -58.29 7.55 -40.51
N LYS A 260 -57.12 7.07 -40.04
CA LYS A 260 -56.29 7.77 -39.03
C LYS A 260 -55.40 8.89 -39.63
N ARG A 261 -54.89 8.74 -40.85
CA ARG A 261 -54.11 9.77 -41.56
C ARG A 261 -54.98 10.97 -41.95
N GLN A 262 -56.30 10.77 -42.10
CA GLN A 262 -57.28 11.88 -42.13
C GLN A 262 -57.50 12.55 -40.76
N ARG A 263 -57.22 11.89 -39.62
CA ARG A 263 -57.32 12.45 -38.26
C ARG A 263 -56.03 13.17 -37.81
N GLU A 264 -54.85 12.65 -38.14
CA GLU A 264 -53.56 13.25 -37.79
C GLU A 264 -53.26 14.51 -38.64
N LEU A 265 -53.66 14.55 -39.92
CA LEU A 265 -53.64 15.80 -40.71
C LEU A 265 -54.58 16.89 -40.16
N ARG A 266 -55.62 16.53 -39.40
CA ARG A 266 -56.51 17.48 -38.71
C ARG A 266 -55.95 17.93 -37.34
N ALA A 267 -55.05 17.16 -36.73
CA ALA A 267 -54.43 17.48 -35.44
C ALA A 267 -53.23 18.43 -35.62
N SER A 268 -52.45 18.30 -36.69
CA SER A 268 -51.38 19.27 -37.04
C SER A 268 -51.90 20.63 -37.53
N GLN A 269 -53.22 20.88 -37.49
CA GLN A 269 -53.87 22.16 -37.77
C GLN A 269 -54.50 22.81 -36.52
N ARG A 270 -54.39 22.20 -35.33
CA ARG A 270 -55.00 22.70 -34.09
C ARG A 270 -54.06 23.65 -33.35
N GLN A 271 -54.08 24.92 -33.72
CA GLN A 271 -53.96 25.98 -32.73
C GLN A 271 -55.38 26.35 -32.31
N GLU A 272 -55.94 25.60 -31.35
CA GLU A 272 -57.27 25.92 -30.82
C GLU A 272 -57.18 27.28 -30.12
N ARG A 273 -58.15 28.16 -30.40
CA ARG A 273 -58.18 29.53 -29.87
C ARG A 273 -58.95 29.55 -28.56
N PRO A 274 -58.63 30.49 -27.64
CA PRO A 274 -59.40 30.65 -26.42
C PRO A 274 -60.89 30.84 -26.69
N LEU A 275 -61.72 30.29 -25.81
CA LEU A 275 -63.18 30.45 -25.79
C LEU A 275 -63.57 31.37 -24.64
N ARG A 276 -64.64 32.14 -24.82
CA ARG A 276 -65.22 33.01 -23.80
C ARG A 276 -66.76 32.98 -23.90
N PRO A 277 -67.51 33.12 -22.80
CA PRO A 277 -68.96 33.31 -22.85
C PRO A 277 -69.37 34.43 -23.81
N GLU A 278 -70.47 34.21 -24.55
CA GLU A 278 -71.04 35.22 -25.46
C GLU A 278 -71.57 36.43 -24.68
N SER A 279 -72.17 36.18 -23.51
CA SER A 279 -72.59 37.19 -22.54
C SER A 279 -71.74 37.07 -21.28
N MET A 280 -70.98 38.12 -20.96
CA MET A 280 -70.17 38.15 -19.74
C MET A 280 -70.98 38.54 -18.51
N ASP A 281 -72.03 39.33 -18.69
CA ASP A 281 -72.96 39.68 -17.61
C ASP A 281 -73.69 38.42 -17.10
N GLU A 282 -74.09 37.53 -18.02
CA GLU A 282 -74.72 36.24 -17.68
C GLU A 282 -73.72 35.29 -17.00
N PHE A 283 -72.47 35.29 -17.47
CA PHE A 283 -71.40 34.56 -16.80
C PHE A 283 -71.19 35.07 -15.37
N GLU A 284 -71.05 36.37 -15.18
CA GLU A 284 -70.83 36.99 -13.87
C GLU A 284 -71.95 36.62 -12.90
N GLU A 285 -73.22 36.74 -13.34
CA GLU A 285 -74.40 36.41 -12.53
C GLU A 285 -74.40 34.93 -12.09
N TYR A 286 -74.26 34.00 -13.03
CA TYR A 286 -74.29 32.56 -12.71
C TYR A 286 -73.06 32.13 -11.92
N PHE A 287 -71.91 32.71 -12.21
CA PHE A 287 -70.69 32.43 -11.46
C PHE A 287 -70.81 32.93 -10.03
N GLU A 288 -71.40 34.12 -9.82
CA GLU A 288 -71.69 34.64 -8.48
C GLU A 288 -72.61 33.71 -7.69
N TYR A 289 -73.71 33.20 -8.28
CA TYR A 289 -74.57 32.23 -7.59
C TYR A 289 -73.81 30.96 -7.16
N ASN A 290 -72.98 30.44 -8.07
CA ASN A 290 -72.15 29.26 -7.78
C ASN A 290 -71.16 29.52 -6.64
N LEU A 291 -70.50 30.68 -6.62
CA LEU A 291 -69.61 31.09 -5.54
C LEU A 291 -70.36 31.28 -4.21
N ASN A 292 -71.53 31.91 -4.23
CA ASN A 292 -72.36 32.09 -3.04
C ASN A 292 -72.75 30.75 -2.40
N SER A 293 -72.98 29.72 -3.22
CA SER A 293 -73.38 28.39 -2.77
C SER A 293 -72.28 27.64 -2.00
N ILE A 294 -71.00 27.96 -2.25
CA ILE A 294 -69.85 27.47 -1.48
C ILE A 294 -69.50 28.38 -0.29
N GLY A 295 -70.33 29.38 0.01
CA GLY A 295 -70.16 30.30 1.13
C GLY A 295 -69.30 31.53 0.82
N PHE A 296 -68.98 31.82 -0.44
CA PHE A 296 -68.27 33.04 -0.82
C PHE A 296 -69.22 34.26 -0.73
N LYS A 297 -69.31 34.88 0.45
CA LYS A 297 -70.14 36.06 0.70
C LYS A 297 -69.34 37.24 1.26
N PRO A 298 -68.30 37.71 0.55
CA PRO A 298 -67.51 38.83 1.03
C PRO A 298 -68.25 40.17 0.88
N GLU A 299 -67.64 41.23 1.39
CA GLU A 299 -68.08 42.60 1.14
C GLU A 299 -68.16 42.93 -0.37
N ALA A 300 -69.05 43.85 -0.75
CA ALA A 300 -69.36 44.14 -2.14
C ALA A 300 -68.13 44.52 -2.99
N ASN A 301 -67.19 45.29 -2.42
CA ASN A 301 -65.97 45.70 -3.12
C ASN A 301 -65.03 44.51 -3.41
N LEU A 302 -64.83 43.63 -2.44
CA LEU A 302 -64.01 42.41 -2.61
C LEU A 302 -64.65 41.46 -3.62
N LYS A 303 -65.97 41.28 -3.54
CA LYS A 303 -66.72 40.44 -4.49
C LYS A 303 -66.52 40.93 -5.92
N ARG A 304 -66.75 42.22 -6.16
CA ARG A 304 -66.60 42.85 -7.47
C ARG A 304 -65.18 42.74 -8.00
N ALA A 305 -64.18 42.95 -7.14
CA ALA A 305 -62.79 42.80 -7.52
C ALA A 305 -62.45 41.37 -7.92
N PHE A 306 -62.99 40.37 -7.20
CA PHE A 306 -62.76 38.96 -7.50
C PHE A 306 -63.43 38.50 -8.82
N LEU A 307 -64.69 38.88 -9.04
CA LEU A 307 -65.42 38.56 -10.27
C LEU A 307 -64.71 39.17 -11.48
N CYS A 308 -64.44 40.48 -11.43
CA CYS A 308 -63.70 41.19 -12.48
C CYS A 308 -62.32 40.56 -12.75
N TYR A 309 -61.62 40.12 -11.71
CA TYR A 309 -60.34 39.43 -11.86
C TYR A 309 -60.48 38.10 -12.61
N CYS A 310 -61.44 37.27 -12.22
CA CYS A 310 -61.71 35.98 -12.85
C CYS A 310 -62.01 36.13 -14.35
N GLU A 311 -62.84 37.10 -14.74
CA GLU A 311 -63.15 37.35 -16.15
C GLU A 311 -61.91 37.60 -17.02
N ASN A 312 -60.89 38.25 -16.44
CA ASN A 312 -59.68 38.63 -17.15
C ASN A 312 -58.71 37.45 -17.39
N ILE A 313 -58.79 36.39 -16.57
CA ILE A 313 -57.77 35.34 -16.55
C ILE A 313 -58.29 33.95 -16.90
N LEU A 314 -59.59 33.70 -16.77
CA LEU A 314 -60.16 32.36 -16.98
C LEU A 314 -60.25 32.00 -18.47
N PHE A 315 -60.36 33.01 -19.34
CA PHE A 315 -60.72 32.86 -20.76
C PHE A 315 -59.63 33.27 -21.76
N ASP A 316 -58.40 33.53 -21.30
CA ASP A 316 -57.26 33.93 -22.16
C ASP A 316 -56.49 32.72 -22.77
N GLY A 317 -56.86 31.51 -22.35
CA GLY A 317 -56.23 30.24 -22.75
C GLY A 317 -54.90 29.98 -22.06
N THR A 318 -54.62 30.67 -20.95
CA THR A 318 -53.48 30.41 -20.07
C THR A 318 -53.88 29.46 -18.95
N PRO A 319 -53.07 28.45 -18.61
CA PRO A 319 -53.34 27.58 -17.48
C PRO A 319 -53.34 28.35 -16.14
N ILE A 320 -54.27 28.01 -15.26
CA ILE A 320 -54.44 28.64 -13.94
C ILE A 320 -53.62 27.86 -12.93
N LEU A 321 -52.72 28.53 -12.23
CA LEU A 321 -51.90 27.94 -11.17
C LEU A 321 -52.45 28.32 -9.80
N MET A 322 -52.88 27.34 -9.02
CA MET A 322 -53.48 27.58 -7.71
C MET A 322 -53.29 26.39 -6.76
N LYS A 323 -53.38 26.66 -5.46
CA LYS A 323 -53.33 25.64 -4.40
C LYS A 323 -54.47 24.64 -4.55
N GLN A 324 -54.18 23.37 -4.25
CA GLN A 324 -55.07 22.25 -4.50
C GLN A 324 -56.50 22.41 -3.93
N SER A 325 -56.66 22.87 -2.69
CA SER A 325 -57.97 23.02 -2.04
C SER A 325 -58.85 24.05 -2.75
N ALA A 326 -58.32 25.25 -2.98
CA ALA A 326 -59.02 26.33 -3.64
C ALA A 326 -59.36 25.99 -5.11
N ALA A 327 -58.47 25.26 -5.79
CA ALA A 327 -58.70 24.78 -7.16
C ALA A 327 -59.92 23.88 -7.30
N LYS A 328 -60.15 22.97 -6.35
CA LYS A 328 -61.31 22.08 -6.39
C LYS A 328 -62.62 22.86 -6.34
N ASN A 329 -62.72 23.86 -5.46
CA ASN A 329 -63.92 24.68 -5.34
C ASN A 329 -64.11 25.60 -6.57
N LEU A 330 -63.08 26.36 -6.95
CA LEU A 330 -63.20 27.33 -8.03
C LEU A 330 -63.48 26.67 -9.38
N SER A 331 -62.80 25.56 -9.67
CA SER A 331 -63.02 24.81 -10.92
C SER A 331 -64.40 24.17 -10.97
N ALA A 332 -64.95 23.71 -9.83
CA ALA A 332 -66.30 23.17 -9.76
C ALA A 332 -67.37 24.26 -9.96
N CYS A 333 -67.24 25.41 -9.31
CA CYS A 333 -68.12 26.57 -9.55
C CYS A 333 -68.10 26.94 -11.03
N LEU A 334 -66.91 27.07 -11.62
CA LEU A 334 -66.75 27.46 -13.02
C LEU A 334 -67.33 26.44 -13.99
N LEU A 335 -67.11 25.14 -13.74
CA LEU A 335 -67.63 24.08 -14.59
C LEU A 335 -69.16 24.02 -14.54
N ASN A 336 -69.75 24.22 -13.36
CA ASN A 336 -71.20 24.24 -13.20
C ASN A 336 -71.83 25.48 -13.83
N THR A 337 -71.11 26.62 -13.83
CA THR A 337 -71.52 27.83 -14.55
C THR A 337 -71.51 27.64 -16.07
N ILE A 338 -70.45 27.05 -16.63
CA ILE A 338 -70.29 26.98 -18.09
C ILE A 338 -71.02 25.77 -18.71
N GLN A 339 -70.96 24.60 -18.07
CA GLN A 339 -71.42 23.33 -18.64
C GLN A 339 -72.44 22.57 -17.76
N GLY A 340 -72.83 23.14 -16.62
CA GLY A 340 -73.84 22.53 -15.75
C GLY A 340 -73.38 21.23 -15.08
N LYS A 341 -72.07 21.04 -14.93
CA LYS A 341 -71.48 19.86 -14.27
C LYS A 341 -70.82 20.26 -12.96
N ARG A 342 -71.07 19.48 -11.91
CA ARG A 342 -70.51 19.73 -10.57
C ARG A 342 -69.15 19.07 -10.33
N MET A 343 -68.84 18.01 -11.06
CA MET A 343 -67.59 17.25 -10.89
C MET A 343 -66.61 17.56 -12.02
N VAL A 344 -65.45 18.09 -11.64
CA VAL A 344 -64.38 18.44 -12.59
C VAL A 344 -63.59 17.22 -12.97
N SER A 345 -63.45 16.97 -14.28
CA SER A 345 -62.51 15.99 -14.81
C SER A 345 -61.10 16.32 -14.32
N THR A 346 -60.57 15.44 -13.49
CA THR A 346 -59.28 15.64 -12.80
C THR A 346 -58.34 14.50 -13.14
N LEU A 347 -57.15 14.85 -13.63
CA LEU A 347 -56.04 13.91 -13.75
C LEU A 347 -55.16 14.08 -12.52
N LEU A 348 -55.02 13.03 -11.73
CA LEU A 348 -54.11 13.00 -10.59
C LEU A 348 -52.69 12.67 -11.06
N TYR A 349 -51.71 13.42 -10.59
CA TYR A 349 -50.31 13.06 -10.79
C TYR A 349 -50.01 11.69 -10.14
N THR A 350 -49.34 10.82 -10.89
CA THR A 350 -48.80 9.55 -10.41
C THR A 350 -47.39 9.37 -10.94
N THR A 351 -46.53 8.74 -10.16
CA THR A 351 -45.13 8.50 -10.56
C THR A 351 -45.08 7.73 -11.88
N GLY A 352 -44.31 8.26 -12.84
CA GLY A 352 -44.16 7.65 -14.17
C GLY A 352 -45.27 8.01 -15.16
N ILE A 353 -46.15 8.97 -14.85
CA ILE A 353 -47.09 9.51 -15.84
C ILE A 353 -46.33 10.14 -17.03
N THR A 354 -46.78 9.83 -18.25
CA THR A 354 -46.14 10.33 -19.49
C THR A 354 -46.90 11.50 -20.09
N THR A 355 -46.22 12.31 -20.91
CA THR A 355 -46.84 13.40 -21.68
C THR A 355 -47.97 12.90 -22.58
N GLU A 356 -47.86 11.69 -23.16
CA GLU A 356 -48.96 11.12 -23.93
C GLU A 356 -50.20 10.87 -23.08
N ARG A 357 -50.04 10.42 -21.83
CA ARG A 357 -51.17 10.18 -20.93
C ARG A 357 -51.91 11.48 -20.59
N ILE A 358 -51.18 12.58 -20.39
CA ILE A 358 -51.74 13.91 -20.15
C ILE A 358 -52.46 14.40 -21.40
N SER A 359 -51.83 14.25 -22.57
CA SER A 359 -52.42 14.60 -23.88
C SER A 359 -53.72 13.82 -24.12
N ASP A 360 -53.70 12.50 -23.91
CA ASP A 360 -54.87 11.64 -24.03
C ASP A 360 -56.01 12.08 -23.11
N PHE A 361 -55.69 12.45 -21.86
CA PHE A 361 -56.68 12.98 -20.93
C PHE A 361 -57.31 14.29 -21.44
N LEU A 362 -56.50 15.24 -21.93
CA LEU A 362 -56.99 16.50 -22.46
C LEU A 362 -57.81 16.30 -23.75
N ILE A 363 -57.38 15.40 -24.64
CA ILE A 363 -58.10 15.09 -25.90
C ILE A 363 -59.42 14.37 -25.63
N GLN A 364 -59.44 13.42 -24.69
CA GLN A 364 -60.62 12.60 -24.40
C GLN A 364 -61.62 13.33 -23.49
N SER A 365 -61.15 14.31 -22.70
CA SER A 365 -62.01 15.11 -21.84
C SER A 365 -62.92 16.02 -22.69
N LYS A 366 -64.22 15.78 -22.57
CA LYS A 366 -65.26 16.65 -23.14
C LYS A 366 -65.52 17.89 -22.29
N ASP A 367 -64.89 17.98 -21.12
CA ASP A 367 -65.09 19.10 -20.21
C ASP A 367 -64.25 20.31 -20.64
N ARG A 368 -64.85 21.48 -20.50
CA ARG A 368 -64.28 22.80 -20.76
C ARG A 368 -63.31 23.20 -19.65
N VAL A 369 -63.66 22.84 -18.42
CA VAL A 369 -62.83 23.04 -17.23
C VAL A 369 -62.24 21.68 -16.82
N VAL A 370 -60.92 21.62 -16.70
CA VAL A 370 -60.20 20.40 -16.30
C VAL A 370 -59.15 20.73 -15.25
N CYS A 371 -58.80 19.75 -14.42
CA CYS A 371 -57.80 19.90 -13.38
C CYS A 371 -56.66 18.89 -13.54
N LEU A 372 -55.43 19.38 -13.50
CA LEU A 372 -54.20 18.61 -13.36
C LEU A 372 -53.74 18.71 -11.91
N ASP A 373 -54.06 17.69 -11.12
CA ASP A 373 -53.90 17.69 -9.67
C ASP A 373 -52.50 17.22 -9.26
N GLY A 374 -51.73 18.08 -8.57
CA GLY A 374 -50.41 17.78 -8.03
C GLY A 374 -49.28 17.71 -9.06
N PHE A 375 -49.39 18.37 -10.20
CA PHE A 375 -48.37 18.30 -11.26
C PHE A 375 -47.15 19.22 -11.01
N VAL A 376 -47.37 20.35 -10.35
CA VAL A 376 -46.30 21.33 -10.10
C VAL A 376 -45.37 20.84 -9.00
N GLY A 377 -44.07 20.82 -9.28
CA GLY A 377 -43.04 20.24 -8.42
C GLY A 377 -42.85 18.73 -8.56
N ASN A 378 -43.73 18.04 -9.31
CA ASN A 378 -43.70 16.58 -9.49
C ASN A 378 -43.50 16.14 -10.95
N PHE A 379 -43.89 16.97 -11.91
CA PHE A 379 -43.72 16.73 -13.34
C PHE A 379 -42.86 17.83 -13.97
N ASN A 380 -42.20 17.54 -15.10
CA ASN A 380 -41.41 18.54 -15.82
C ASN A 380 -42.31 19.68 -16.32
N GLU A 381 -42.23 20.86 -15.69
CA GLU A 381 -43.12 21.98 -15.99
C GLU A 381 -42.92 22.54 -17.40
N ILE A 382 -41.73 22.40 -17.98
CA ILE A 382 -41.45 22.87 -19.35
C ILE A 382 -42.18 21.97 -20.36
N GLU A 383 -42.11 20.65 -20.16
CA GLU A 383 -42.84 19.68 -20.99
C GLU A 383 -44.36 19.85 -20.82
N LEU A 384 -44.81 20.09 -19.58
CA LEU A 384 -46.21 20.36 -19.30
C LEU A 384 -46.69 21.62 -20.03
N LEU A 385 -45.97 22.73 -19.89
CA LEU A 385 -46.33 23.99 -20.55
C LEU A 385 -46.38 23.86 -22.08
N ALA A 386 -45.42 23.14 -22.68
CA ALA A 386 -45.43 22.87 -24.11
C ALA A 386 -46.72 22.16 -24.55
N LEU A 387 -47.11 21.12 -23.82
CA LEU A 387 -48.36 20.40 -24.06
C LEU A 387 -49.60 21.27 -23.84
N LEU A 388 -49.67 22.00 -22.72
CA LEU A 388 -50.83 22.83 -22.38
C LEU A 388 -51.07 23.95 -23.39
N SER A 389 -50.02 24.42 -24.07
CA SER A 389 -50.13 25.45 -25.11
C SER A 389 -50.95 25.01 -26.33
N GLU A 390 -51.17 23.70 -26.51
CA GLU A 390 -51.98 23.13 -27.59
C GLU A 390 -53.49 23.14 -27.29
N PHE A 391 -53.90 23.32 -26.02
CA PHE A 391 -55.29 23.21 -25.54
C PHE A 391 -55.82 24.53 -24.98
N ARG A 392 -55.65 25.64 -25.73
CA ARG A 392 -56.04 26.99 -25.27
C ARG A 392 -57.56 27.21 -25.22
N ASP A 393 -58.33 26.33 -25.84
CA ASP A 393 -59.80 26.27 -25.76
C ASP A 393 -60.30 25.69 -24.44
N LYS A 394 -59.43 25.18 -23.56
CA LYS A 394 -59.78 24.64 -22.23
C LYS A 394 -59.32 25.57 -21.10
N ILE A 395 -60.07 25.56 -20.00
CA ILE A 395 -59.67 26.20 -18.75
C ILE A 395 -58.99 25.14 -17.91
N ILE A 396 -57.66 25.20 -17.88
CA ILE A 396 -56.83 24.16 -17.27
C ILE A 396 -56.34 24.66 -15.92
N PHE A 397 -56.85 24.08 -14.85
CA PHE A 397 -56.31 24.27 -13.51
C PHE A 397 -55.12 23.33 -13.33
N VAL A 398 -53.99 23.89 -12.91
CA VAL A 398 -52.78 23.15 -12.54
C VAL A 398 -52.50 23.45 -11.08
N THR A 399 -52.37 22.42 -10.27
CA THR A 399 -52.29 22.61 -8.82
C THR A 399 -50.94 22.24 -8.23
N TYR A 400 -50.64 22.92 -7.13
CA TYR A 400 -49.53 22.65 -6.24
C TYR A 400 -50.05 22.39 -4.81
N ILE A 401 -49.26 21.67 -4.01
CA ILE A 401 -49.67 21.23 -2.67
C ILE A 401 -49.26 22.26 -1.59
N TYR A 402 -48.04 22.79 -1.67
CA TYR A 402 -47.49 23.73 -0.69
C TYR A 402 -46.87 24.95 -1.36
N ASP A 403 -47.04 26.15 -0.79
CA ASP A 403 -46.58 27.41 -1.39
C ASP A 403 -45.06 27.43 -1.62
N GLY A 404 -44.31 26.74 -0.74
CA GLY A 404 -42.86 26.55 -0.87
C GLY A 404 -42.44 25.86 -2.18
N THR A 405 -43.30 25.06 -2.82
CA THR A 405 -43.01 24.47 -4.13
C THR A 405 -42.77 25.55 -5.19
N LEU A 406 -43.50 26.67 -5.11
CA LEU A 406 -43.39 27.76 -6.07
C LEU A 406 -42.11 28.59 -5.90
N GLN A 407 -41.47 28.55 -4.73
CA GLN A 407 -40.15 29.21 -4.51
C GLN A 407 -39.06 28.62 -5.41
N TYR A 408 -39.18 27.34 -5.76
CA TYR A 408 -38.22 26.63 -6.59
C TYR A 408 -38.56 26.68 -8.08
N MET A 409 -39.73 27.23 -8.44
CA MET A 409 -40.12 27.35 -9.83
C MET A 409 -39.41 28.55 -10.47
N PRO A 410 -38.72 28.37 -11.62
CA PRO A 410 -38.13 29.49 -12.33
C PRO A 410 -39.18 30.55 -12.68
N THR A 411 -38.85 31.83 -12.52
CA THR A 411 -39.80 32.92 -12.80
C THR A 411 -40.26 32.94 -14.25
N SER A 412 -39.41 32.49 -15.18
CA SER A 412 -39.75 32.32 -16.59
C SER A 412 -40.81 31.24 -16.84
N VAL A 413 -40.86 30.19 -16.02
CA VAL A 413 -41.90 29.15 -16.06
C VAL A 413 -43.18 29.70 -15.43
N MET A 414 -43.08 30.34 -14.25
CA MET A 414 -44.20 30.99 -13.57
C MET A 414 -44.96 32.00 -14.46
N ALA A 415 -44.24 32.75 -15.30
CA ALA A 415 -44.83 33.73 -16.22
C ALA A 415 -45.81 33.14 -17.25
N ASN A 416 -45.77 31.81 -17.46
CA ASN A 416 -46.68 31.11 -18.37
C ASN A 416 -47.97 30.63 -17.71
N PHE A 417 -48.12 30.83 -16.40
CA PHE A 417 -49.33 30.53 -15.64
C PHE A 417 -50.03 31.80 -15.17
N ASN A 418 -51.37 31.73 -15.04
CA ASN A 418 -52.15 32.70 -14.28
C ASN A 418 -52.20 32.23 -12.81
N TYR A 419 -51.27 32.72 -12.00
CA TYR A 419 -51.19 32.43 -10.57
C TYR A 419 -52.27 33.17 -9.79
N ILE A 420 -53.03 32.42 -8.99
CA ILE A 420 -54.07 32.93 -8.10
C ILE A 420 -53.85 32.37 -6.69
N SER A 421 -53.94 33.25 -5.69
CA SER A 421 -54.03 32.90 -4.28
C SER A 421 -55.38 33.31 -3.73
N LEU A 422 -56.08 32.34 -3.13
CA LEU A 422 -57.36 32.55 -2.42
C LEU A 422 -57.24 32.21 -0.93
N ASP A 423 -56.02 32.12 -0.41
CA ASP A 423 -55.74 31.67 0.97
C ASP A 423 -56.33 32.61 2.03
N ARG A 424 -56.60 33.87 1.67
CA ARG A 424 -57.24 34.87 2.55
C ARG A 424 -58.77 34.84 2.51
N ILE A 425 -59.36 33.99 1.68
CA ILE A 425 -60.81 33.85 1.56
C ILE A 425 -61.23 32.51 2.18
N GLU A 426 -61.89 32.57 3.33
CA GLU A 426 -62.22 31.39 4.14
C GLU A 426 -63.03 30.32 3.37
N SER A 427 -63.93 30.74 2.47
CA SER A 427 -64.74 29.81 1.65
C SER A 427 -63.93 28.92 0.71
N PHE A 428 -62.64 29.24 0.47
CA PHE A 428 -61.72 28.43 -0.33
C PHE A 428 -60.73 27.61 0.51
N SER A 429 -60.78 27.72 1.84
CA SER A 429 -59.87 27.02 2.76
C SER A 429 -60.16 25.52 2.87
N LYS A 430 -61.40 25.09 2.62
CA LYS A 430 -61.88 23.70 2.69
C LYS A 430 -62.62 23.35 1.40
N ILE A 431 -62.67 22.07 1.07
CA ILE A 431 -63.48 21.58 -0.04
C ILE A 431 -64.95 21.72 0.35
N MET A 432 -65.73 22.40 -0.49
CA MET A 432 -67.15 22.69 -0.27
C MET A 432 -68.00 21.97 -1.31
N ASP A 433 -69.18 21.51 -0.90
CA ASP A 433 -70.16 20.92 -1.82
C ASP A 433 -70.90 22.02 -2.58
N LEU A 434 -70.94 21.91 -3.90
CA LEU A 434 -71.66 22.84 -4.76
C LEU A 434 -73.16 22.51 -4.76
N SER A 435 -73.96 23.42 -4.19
CA SER A 435 -75.42 23.24 -4.07
C SER A 435 -76.22 23.99 -5.13
N GLU A 436 -75.61 24.95 -5.84
CA GLU A 436 -76.26 25.75 -6.87
C GLU A 436 -76.77 24.90 -8.05
N ASP A 437 -77.85 25.36 -8.68
CA ASP A 437 -78.40 24.71 -9.87
C ASP A 437 -77.42 24.84 -11.06
N PRO A 438 -77.40 23.85 -11.97
CA PRO A 438 -76.51 23.86 -13.12
C PRO A 438 -76.92 24.90 -14.18
N SER A 439 -75.94 25.63 -14.72
CA SER A 439 -76.13 26.58 -15.83
C SER A 439 -75.36 26.13 -17.07
N ILE A 440 -75.80 26.53 -18.27
CA ILE A 440 -75.09 26.25 -19.52
C ILE A 440 -74.95 27.54 -20.29
N LEU A 441 -73.70 27.97 -20.50
CA LEU A 441 -73.40 29.19 -21.24
C LEU A 441 -72.97 28.86 -22.66
N LYS A 442 -73.40 29.69 -23.61
CA LYS A 442 -72.89 29.65 -24.98
C LYS A 442 -71.55 30.39 -25.03
N GLU A 443 -70.51 29.71 -25.52
CA GLU A 443 -69.17 30.30 -25.70
C GLU A 443 -68.87 30.58 -27.18
N VAL A 444 -68.05 31.60 -27.41
CA VAL A 444 -67.55 32.01 -28.73
C VAL A 444 -66.03 32.07 -28.75
N MET A 445 -65.44 31.95 -29.94
CA MET A 445 -63.99 32.09 -30.14
C MET A 445 -63.55 33.51 -29.81
N TYR A 446 -62.60 33.63 -28.88
CA TYR A 446 -62.07 34.89 -28.39
C TYR A 446 -60.64 35.08 -28.88
N LYS A 447 -60.38 36.22 -29.55
CA LYS A 447 -59.02 36.65 -29.83
C LYS A 447 -58.55 37.48 -28.64
N VAL A 448 -57.58 36.97 -27.89
CA VAL A 448 -56.90 37.75 -26.86
C VAL A 448 -56.34 39.01 -27.53
N SER A 449 -56.82 40.18 -27.12
CA SER A 449 -56.37 41.44 -27.71
C SER A 449 -54.89 41.65 -27.40
N GLU A 450 -54.05 41.66 -28.43
CA GLU A 450 -52.63 42.04 -28.33
C GLU A 450 -52.44 43.57 -28.17
N GLU A 451 -53.54 44.33 -28.10
CA GLU A 451 -53.57 45.79 -27.98
C GLU A 451 -54.09 46.16 -26.58
N SER A 452 -53.48 47.02 -25.76
CA SER A 452 -52.49 48.07 -26.01
C SER A 452 -51.43 48.10 -24.90
N PHE A 453 -50.17 48.26 -25.31
CA PHE A 453 -49.10 48.79 -24.47
C PHE A 453 -49.33 50.27 -24.09
N SER A 454 -50.56 50.79 -24.20
CA SER A 454 -50.85 52.14 -23.75
C SER A 454 -50.56 52.19 -22.26
N ASN A 455 -49.52 52.95 -21.94
CA ASN A 455 -49.03 53.08 -20.59
C ASN A 455 -50.03 53.96 -19.82
N ASN A 456 -50.92 53.35 -19.04
CA ASN A 456 -51.81 54.09 -18.16
C ASN A 456 -51.18 54.27 -16.77
N ARG A 457 -51.74 55.19 -15.98
CA ARG A 457 -51.22 55.51 -14.65
C ARG A 457 -51.18 54.30 -13.71
N TYR A 458 -52.13 53.37 -13.84
CA TYR A 458 -52.28 52.20 -12.97
C TYR A 458 -51.25 51.12 -13.30
N LYS A 459 -50.97 50.88 -14.60
CA LYS A 459 -49.86 50.03 -15.06
C LYS A 459 -48.52 50.55 -14.54
N ARG A 460 -48.32 51.88 -14.52
CA ARG A 460 -47.11 52.50 -13.93
C ARG A 460 -47.02 52.27 -12.42
N ILE A 461 -48.12 52.45 -11.68
CA ILE A 461 -48.19 52.13 -10.24
C ILE A 461 -47.81 50.66 -10.02
N CYS A 462 -48.42 49.75 -10.77
CA CYS A 462 -48.12 48.31 -10.66
C CYS A 462 -46.64 48.00 -10.93
N ARG A 463 -46.03 48.58 -11.97
CA ARG A 463 -44.60 48.38 -12.28
C ARG A 463 -43.70 48.85 -11.15
N GLU A 464 -43.98 50.01 -10.59
CA GLU A 464 -43.24 50.55 -9.45
C GLU A 464 -43.36 49.61 -8.24
N ILE A 465 -44.57 49.13 -7.92
CA ILE A 465 -44.80 48.16 -6.81
C ILE A 465 -44.06 46.84 -7.07
N VAL A 466 -44.23 46.24 -8.25
CA VAL A 466 -43.58 44.98 -8.64
C VAL A 466 -42.06 45.09 -8.50
N THR A 467 -41.48 46.19 -8.98
CA THR A 467 -40.03 46.43 -8.92
C THR A 467 -39.54 46.62 -7.48
N GLU A 468 -40.25 47.43 -6.68
CA GLU A 468 -39.89 47.66 -5.27
C GLU A 468 -40.03 46.38 -4.43
N CYS A 469 -40.97 45.49 -4.77
CA CYS A 469 -41.11 44.17 -4.15
C CYS A 469 -40.10 43.12 -4.67
N GLY A 470 -39.15 43.50 -5.53
CA GLY A 470 -38.10 42.60 -6.02
C GLY A 470 -38.54 41.63 -7.11
N LEU A 471 -39.69 41.86 -7.74
CA LEU A 471 -40.21 41.03 -8.83
C LEU A 471 -39.81 41.58 -10.20
N SER A 472 -39.65 40.67 -11.17
CA SER A 472 -39.33 41.00 -12.56
C SER A 472 -40.55 41.53 -13.31
N ILE A 473 -40.46 42.76 -13.83
CA ILE A 473 -41.52 43.35 -14.69
C ILE A 473 -41.82 42.45 -15.89
N ARG A 474 -40.78 41.80 -16.45
CA ARG A 474 -40.93 40.90 -17.59
C ARG A 474 -41.82 39.71 -17.24
N ASP A 475 -41.59 39.12 -16.08
CA ASP A 475 -42.27 37.90 -15.64
C ASP A 475 -43.70 38.21 -15.18
N CYS A 476 -43.96 39.42 -14.66
CA CYS A 476 -45.31 39.90 -14.34
C CYS A 476 -46.03 40.57 -15.52
N GLY A 477 -45.43 40.60 -16.72
CA GLY A 477 -45.91 41.39 -17.85
C GLY A 477 -47.33 41.05 -18.28
N ARG A 478 -47.74 39.77 -18.15
CA ARG A 478 -49.09 39.30 -18.50
C ARG A 478 -50.16 39.92 -17.60
N TYR A 479 -49.97 39.96 -16.28
CA TYR A 479 -50.91 40.60 -15.36
C TYR A 479 -51.06 42.11 -15.63
N MET A 480 -50.04 42.75 -16.19
CA MET A 480 -50.13 44.17 -16.56
C MET A 480 -51.01 44.43 -17.77
N LEU A 481 -51.37 43.41 -18.57
CA LEU A 481 -52.21 43.57 -19.75
C LEU A 481 -53.66 43.90 -19.37
N CYS A 482 -54.18 43.27 -18.30
CA CYS A 482 -55.56 43.48 -17.85
C CYS A 482 -55.77 44.72 -16.97
N ILE A 483 -54.70 45.43 -16.57
CA ILE A 483 -54.81 46.63 -15.72
C ILE A 483 -55.24 47.84 -16.55
N CYS A 484 -56.50 48.23 -16.46
CA CYS A 484 -57.07 49.41 -17.13
C CYS A 484 -57.47 50.53 -16.15
N ASP A 485 -57.85 50.17 -14.93
CA ASP A 485 -58.41 51.06 -13.91
C ASP A 485 -57.93 50.70 -12.49
N ASP A 486 -58.53 51.33 -11.47
CA ASP A 486 -58.20 51.07 -10.05
C ASP A 486 -58.68 49.68 -9.58
N ASN A 487 -59.80 49.21 -10.11
CA ASN A 487 -60.38 47.92 -9.74
C ASN A 487 -59.51 46.77 -10.23
N THR A 488 -59.12 46.81 -11.50
CA THR A 488 -58.22 45.81 -12.10
C THR A 488 -56.81 45.85 -11.48
N LEU A 489 -56.28 47.04 -11.16
CA LEU A 489 -55.01 47.15 -10.42
C LEU A 489 -55.11 46.51 -9.03
N SER A 490 -56.09 46.92 -8.23
CA SER A 490 -56.24 46.41 -6.86
C SER A 490 -56.52 44.91 -6.85
N ALA A 491 -57.30 44.39 -7.79
CA ALA A 491 -57.56 42.97 -7.94
C ALA A 491 -56.30 42.15 -8.26
N VAL A 492 -55.49 42.60 -9.24
CA VAL A 492 -54.21 41.95 -9.58
C VAL A 492 -53.25 41.96 -8.37
N LEU A 493 -53.22 43.04 -7.61
CA LEU A 493 -52.44 43.11 -6.37
C LEU A 493 -52.96 42.13 -5.32
N MET A 494 -54.28 42.07 -5.08
CA MET A 494 -54.90 41.24 -4.04
C MET A 494 -54.77 39.74 -4.30
N PHE A 495 -54.94 39.27 -5.53
CA PHE A 495 -55.07 37.84 -5.83
C PHE A 495 -53.83 37.20 -6.44
N THR A 496 -52.87 38.00 -6.91
CA THR A 496 -51.64 37.49 -7.55
C THR A 496 -50.39 38.08 -6.92
N ILE A 497 -50.14 39.38 -7.13
CA ILE A 497 -48.82 39.96 -6.90
C ILE A 497 -48.47 39.97 -5.41
N LEU A 498 -49.33 40.53 -4.56
CA LEU A 498 -49.03 40.63 -3.13
C LEU A 498 -49.07 39.28 -2.40
N PRO A 499 -50.01 38.35 -2.70
CA PRO A 499 -49.90 36.99 -2.19
C PRO A 499 -48.60 36.30 -2.60
N TYR A 500 -48.17 36.47 -3.86
CA TYR A 500 -46.89 35.89 -4.30
C TYR A 500 -45.72 36.46 -3.49
N VAL A 501 -45.68 37.77 -3.28
CA VAL A 501 -44.62 38.40 -2.47
C VAL A 501 -44.68 37.91 -1.02
N ARG A 502 -45.86 37.88 -0.40
CA ARG A 502 -46.05 37.55 1.01
C ARG A 502 -45.87 36.05 1.31
N ASP A 503 -46.51 35.18 0.55
CA ASP A 503 -46.60 33.75 0.89
C ASP A 503 -45.54 32.91 0.20
N ILE A 504 -45.13 33.30 -1.02
CA ILE A 504 -44.13 32.55 -1.78
C ILE A 504 -42.75 33.15 -1.51
N THR A 505 -42.54 34.45 -1.74
CA THR A 505 -41.20 35.04 -1.50
C THR A 505 -40.93 35.36 -0.03
N LEU A 506 -41.92 35.19 0.85
CA LEU A 506 -41.85 35.43 2.29
C LEU A 506 -41.41 36.85 2.68
N ASN A 507 -41.73 37.83 1.84
CA ASN A 507 -41.39 39.22 2.04
C ASN A 507 -42.61 40.04 2.47
N ASN A 508 -42.41 41.10 3.26
CA ASN A 508 -43.48 42.05 3.59
C ASN A 508 -43.67 43.06 2.45
N PRO A 509 -44.78 43.01 1.68
CA PRO A 509 -44.97 43.89 0.54
C PRO A 509 -45.06 45.37 0.94
N TYR A 510 -45.73 45.67 2.07
CA TYR A 510 -45.85 47.03 2.59
C TYR A 510 -44.55 47.56 3.18
N GLY A 511 -43.68 46.69 3.70
CA GLY A 511 -42.32 47.05 4.11
C GLY A 511 -41.45 47.43 2.91
N MET A 512 -41.54 46.65 1.83
CA MET A 512 -40.69 46.82 0.64
C MET A 512 -41.12 47.99 -0.26
N SER A 513 -42.43 48.15 -0.51
CA SER A 513 -42.90 49.09 -1.54
C SER A 513 -43.39 50.41 -0.96
N SER A 514 -42.60 51.46 -1.18
CA SER A 514 -42.99 52.85 -0.91
C SER A 514 -44.20 53.26 -1.75
N ARG A 515 -44.31 52.72 -2.97
CA ARG A 515 -45.41 52.98 -3.88
C ARG A 515 -46.70 52.32 -3.44
N LEU A 516 -46.65 51.10 -2.92
CA LEU A 516 -47.80 50.40 -2.36
C LEU A 516 -48.36 51.18 -1.16
N ARG A 517 -47.49 51.63 -0.25
CA ARG A 517 -47.91 52.49 0.89
C ARG A 517 -48.60 53.78 0.44
N LYS A 518 -48.15 54.40 -0.65
CA LYS A 518 -48.80 55.61 -1.21
C LYS A 518 -50.13 55.29 -1.92
N TYR A 519 -50.26 54.10 -2.48
CA TYR A 519 -51.44 53.70 -3.24
C TYR A 519 -52.57 53.17 -2.35
N ALA A 520 -52.22 52.24 -1.46
CA ALA A 520 -53.14 51.47 -0.62
C ALA A 520 -52.84 51.61 0.89
N GLY A 521 -52.00 52.55 1.33
CA GLY A 521 -51.87 52.91 2.75
C GLY A 521 -53.00 53.82 3.23
N GLU A 522 -52.93 54.28 4.48
CA GLU A 522 -53.99 55.06 5.15
C GLU A 522 -54.49 56.27 4.32
N SER A 523 -53.56 57.04 3.75
CA SER A 523 -53.82 58.21 2.90
C SER A 523 -53.98 57.88 1.40
N GLY A 524 -53.95 56.59 1.05
CA GLY A 524 -54.10 56.08 -0.31
C GLY A 524 -55.50 56.28 -0.88
N ARG A 525 -55.59 56.24 -2.22
CA ARG A 525 -56.84 56.42 -2.98
C ARG A 525 -57.41 55.12 -3.56
N CYS A 526 -56.77 53.98 -3.30
CA CYS A 526 -57.27 52.67 -3.72
C CYS A 526 -58.63 52.37 -3.07
N GLN A 527 -59.61 51.93 -3.86
CA GLN A 527 -60.95 51.56 -3.36
C GLN A 527 -60.92 50.35 -2.40
N ASN A 528 -59.95 49.46 -2.59
CA ASN A 528 -59.75 48.26 -1.77
C ASN A 528 -58.61 48.42 -0.74
N LYS A 529 -58.28 49.66 -0.34
CA LYS A 529 -57.14 49.92 0.56
C LYS A 529 -57.26 49.23 1.91
N ASP A 530 -58.46 49.17 2.48
CA ASP A 530 -58.66 48.60 3.82
C ASP A 530 -58.42 47.08 3.80
N ILE A 531 -58.93 46.39 2.77
CA ILE A 531 -58.67 44.96 2.53
C ILE A 531 -57.18 44.71 2.27
N LEU A 532 -56.55 45.53 1.42
CA LEU A 532 -55.12 45.40 1.12
C LEU A 532 -54.24 45.61 2.37
N MET A 533 -54.60 46.56 3.23
CA MET A 533 -53.93 46.80 4.51
C MET A 533 -54.16 45.63 5.47
N GLU A 534 -55.37 45.10 5.57
CA GLU A 534 -55.66 43.94 6.42
C GLU A 534 -54.87 42.70 5.96
N TRP A 535 -54.82 42.48 4.64
CA TRP A 535 -54.23 41.28 4.05
C TRP A 535 -52.73 41.35 3.84
N PHE A 536 -52.10 42.53 3.83
CA PHE A 536 -50.66 42.66 3.50
C PHE A 536 -49.93 43.78 4.25
N GLY A 537 -50.63 44.61 5.02
CA GLY A 537 -50.13 45.79 5.73
C GLY A 537 -49.14 45.52 6.85
#